data_AF-A0AAD6IQB9-F1
#
_entry.id   AF-A0AAD6IQB9-F1
#
_cell.length_a   1.000
_cell.length_b   1.000
_cell.length_c   1.000
_cell.angle_alpha   90.00
_cell.angle_beta   90.00
_cell.angle_gamma   90.00
#
_symmetry.space_group_name_H-M   'P 1'
#
loop_
_entity.id
_entity.type
_entity.pdbx_description
1 polymer ?
#
loop_
_entity_poly.entity_id
_entity_poly.type
_entity_poly.pdbx_seq_one_letter_code
_entity_poly.pdbx_strand_id
1 'polypeptide(L)'
;MATKLPLITRKNIRDEYTAKIGDLTAKVKQYTGVDHEFTVDFNTLFPMVKQDDRYQTESPGSIAYTTYEGFVDKLGRVTEEGDDETAKEFFNKVVSTRKIDIVITEECPSSSGCRVKDGVFEILYKPGSYGTNSSYATDDLEKELDKAFAATNKGELPLIAKKGFQVDFVAKKADLEKQISEELLDNTVTLVVDPEAIWRLANEEYDKLKRNEKSDIDLESISRNMGSAAYGYFDGFLGMLRYKFKQDDMMVEAFLEACPKKEIHFKLVRKDELSRSYNDSKFEDDVLVIRACPQTWYTNCSDATDEVEKLL
;
A
#
# COMPACT_ATOMS: atom_id res chain seq x y z
N MET A 1 -1.57 -45.49 -6.27
CA MET A 1 -1.53 -45.11 -7.70
C MET A 1 -2.40 -43.87 -7.85
N ALA A 2 -1.88 -42.76 -8.39
CA ALA A 2 -2.71 -41.59 -8.65
C ALA A 2 -3.81 -41.97 -9.67
N THR A 3 -5.07 -41.79 -9.30
CA THR A 3 -6.20 -42.04 -10.20
C THR A 3 -6.10 -41.08 -11.37
N LYS A 4 -6.04 -41.63 -12.59
CA LYS A 4 -5.91 -40.83 -13.82
C LYS A 4 -7.14 -39.93 -13.98
N LEU A 5 -6.92 -38.62 -14.13
CA LEU A 5 -7.99 -37.64 -14.36
C LEU A 5 -8.91 -38.05 -15.54
N PRO A 6 -10.23 -37.75 -15.48
CA PRO A 6 -11.15 -38.06 -16.58
C PRO A 6 -10.69 -37.48 -17.92
N LEU A 7 -11.08 -38.12 -19.03
CA LEU A 7 -10.63 -37.69 -20.37
C LEU A 7 -11.07 -36.26 -20.70
N ILE A 8 -12.31 -35.90 -20.35
CA ILE A 8 -12.85 -34.55 -20.58
C ILE A 8 -12.05 -33.51 -19.79
N THR A 9 -11.75 -33.80 -18.53
CA THR A 9 -10.90 -32.99 -17.65
C THR A 9 -9.49 -32.80 -18.23
N ARG A 10 -8.84 -33.89 -18.66
CA ARG A 10 -7.50 -33.83 -19.27
C ARG A 10 -7.48 -33.04 -20.57
N LYS A 11 -8.54 -33.18 -21.39
CA LYS A 11 -8.69 -32.40 -22.63
C LYS A 11 -8.81 -30.91 -22.30
N ASN A 12 -9.66 -30.56 -21.34
CA ASN A 12 -9.83 -29.17 -20.93
C ASN A 12 -8.53 -28.55 -20.37
N ILE A 13 -7.78 -29.27 -19.53
CA ILE A 13 -6.47 -28.81 -19.04
C ILE A 13 -5.50 -28.55 -20.20
N ARG A 14 -5.41 -29.47 -21.16
CA ARG A 14 -4.54 -29.30 -22.34
C ARG A 14 -4.93 -28.08 -23.17
N ASP A 15 -6.21 -27.98 -23.51
CA ASP A 15 -6.70 -27.01 -24.50
C ASP A 15 -6.81 -25.60 -23.92
N GLU A 16 -7.17 -25.47 -22.65
CA GLU A 16 -7.53 -24.18 -22.04
C GLU A 16 -6.45 -23.64 -21.11
N TYR A 17 -5.68 -24.51 -20.46
CA TYR A 17 -4.56 -24.10 -19.60
C TYR A 17 -3.22 -24.23 -20.33
N THR A 18 -2.79 -25.45 -20.64
CA THR A 18 -1.44 -25.72 -21.18
C THR A 18 -1.17 -24.99 -22.49
N ALA A 19 -2.13 -24.93 -23.40
CA ALA A 19 -1.95 -24.29 -24.70
C ALA A 19 -1.91 -22.75 -24.62
N LYS A 20 -2.43 -22.13 -23.56
CA LYS A 20 -2.66 -20.67 -23.49
C LYS A 20 -1.84 -19.96 -22.42
N ILE A 21 -1.36 -20.67 -21.40
CA ILE A 21 -0.69 -20.08 -20.23
C ILE A 21 0.56 -19.26 -20.59
N GLY A 22 1.21 -19.54 -21.72
CA GLY A 22 2.39 -18.82 -22.20
C GLY A 22 2.16 -17.32 -22.40
N ASP A 23 0.95 -16.92 -22.84
CA ASP A 23 0.60 -15.51 -23.03
C ASP A 23 0.56 -14.76 -21.69
N LEU A 24 0.02 -15.41 -20.65
CA LEU A 24 -0.01 -14.86 -19.30
C LEU A 24 1.39 -14.79 -18.69
N THR A 25 2.23 -15.83 -18.89
CA THR A 25 3.63 -15.81 -18.43
C THR A 25 4.42 -14.67 -19.08
N ALA A 26 4.21 -14.40 -20.36
CA ALA A 26 4.84 -13.28 -21.06
C ALA A 26 4.43 -11.93 -20.45
N LYS A 27 3.15 -11.74 -20.13
CA LYS A 27 2.66 -10.53 -19.44
C LYS A 27 3.27 -10.36 -18.05
N VAL A 28 3.33 -11.43 -17.24
CA VAL A 28 3.97 -11.34 -15.92
C VAL A 28 5.44 -10.95 -16.06
N LYS A 29 6.16 -11.49 -17.06
CA LYS A 29 7.54 -11.09 -17.33
C LYS A 29 7.65 -9.62 -17.72
N GLN A 30 6.74 -9.12 -18.56
CA GLN A 30 6.68 -7.70 -18.91
C GLN A 30 6.48 -6.84 -17.65
N TYR A 31 5.52 -7.22 -16.80
CA TYR A 31 5.15 -6.44 -15.62
C TYR A 31 6.21 -6.48 -14.52
N THR A 32 6.91 -7.59 -14.34
CA THR A 32 7.85 -7.80 -13.22
C THR A 32 9.32 -7.73 -13.63
N GLY A 33 9.62 -7.74 -14.93
CA GLY A 33 10.98 -7.82 -15.46
C GLY A 33 11.65 -9.19 -15.38
N VAL A 34 11.02 -10.19 -14.74
CA VAL A 34 11.60 -11.53 -14.54
C VAL A 34 10.59 -12.64 -14.82
N ASP A 35 11.11 -13.81 -15.19
CA ASP A 35 10.27 -14.98 -15.46
C ASP A 35 9.63 -15.52 -14.17
N HIS A 36 8.32 -15.78 -14.24
CA HIS A 36 7.52 -16.40 -13.19
C HIS A 36 6.85 -17.67 -13.72
N GLU A 37 6.66 -18.64 -12.84
CA GLU A 37 6.03 -19.92 -13.15
C GLU A 37 4.62 -19.99 -12.56
N PHE A 38 3.62 -20.25 -13.40
CA PHE A 38 2.28 -20.63 -12.97
C PHE A 38 2.22 -22.12 -12.71
N THR A 39 1.87 -22.54 -11.48
CA THR A 39 1.81 -23.97 -11.14
C THR A 39 0.44 -24.39 -10.62
N VAL A 40 -0.06 -25.53 -11.10
CA VAL A 40 -1.31 -26.12 -10.63
C VAL A 40 -1.15 -27.64 -10.63
N ASP A 41 -1.21 -28.26 -9.45
CA ASP A 41 -1.29 -29.72 -9.36
C ASP A 41 -2.74 -30.17 -9.50
N PHE A 42 -3.18 -30.36 -10.74
CA PHE A 42 -4.54 -30.84 -11.03
C PHE A 42 -4.84 -32.22 -10.45
N ASN A 43 -3.84 -33.08 -10.19
CA ASN A 43 -4.11 -34.39 -9.59
C ASN A 43 -4.44 -34.27 -8.10
N THR A 44 -3.79 -33.33 -7.41
CA THR A 44 -4.07 -33.02 -6.00
C THR A 44 -5.34 -32.18 -5.86
N LEU A 45 -5.56 -31.22 -6.78
CA LEU A 45 -6.70 -30.31 -6.77
C LEU A 45 -8.01 -31.04 -7.09
N PHE A 46 -8.05 -31.91 -8.10
CA PHE A 46 -9.28 -32.48 -8.63
C PHE A 46 -10.14 -33.25 -7.62
N PRO A 47 -9.58 -34.05 -6.68
CA PRO A 47 -10.39 -34.70 -5.64
C PRO A 47 -11.05 -33.73 -4.64
N MET A 48 -10.57 -32.48 -4.55
CA MET A 48 -11.03 -31.48 -3.59
C MET A 48 -12.12 -30.55 -4.16
N VAL A 49 -12.40 -30.67 -5.45
CA VAL A 49 -13.50 -29.93 -6.10
C VAL A 49 -14.84 -30.61 -5.83
N LYS A 50 -15.92 -29.87 -6.05
CA LYS A 50 -17.28 -30.39 -5.92
C LYS A 50 -17.59 -31.40 -7.05
N GLN A 51 -17.60 -32.70 -6.72
CA GLN A 51 -17.66 -33.77 -7.73
C GLN A 51 -19.00 -33.84 -8.50
N ASP A 52 -20.08 -33.28 -7.95
CA ASP A 52 -21.38 -33.13 -8.62
C ASP A 52 -21.51 -31.83 -9.43
N ASP A 53 -20.48 -30.97 -9.40
CA ASP A 53 -20.43 -29.75 -10.19
C ASP A 53 -19.69 -29.99 -11.52
N ARG A 54 -20.44 -29.92 -12.62
CA ARG A 54 -19.89 -30.11 -13.98
C ARG A 54 -18.87 -29.04 -14.35
N TYR A 55 -19.03 -27.80 -13.89
CA TYR A 55 -18.07 -26.75 -14.18
C TYR A 55 -16.72 -27.06 -13.55
N GLN A 56 -16.70 -27.50 -12.29
CA GLN A 56 -15.45 -27.82 -11.59
C GLN A 56 -14.79 -29.11 -12.10
N THR A 57 -15.58 -30.10 -12.53
CA THR A 57 -15.08 -31.42 -12.96
C THR A 57 -14.75 -31.51 -14.46
N GLU A 58 -15.45 -30.76 -15.32
CA GLU A 58 -15.23 -30.77 -16.78
C GLU A 58 -14.35 -29.60 -17.24
N SER A 59 -14.30 -28.48 -16.50
CA SER A 59 -13.60 -27.25 -16.90
C SER A 59 -12.45 -26.76 -15.98
N PRO A 60 -11.67 -27.62 -15.29
CA PRO A 60 -10.68 -27.10 -14.33
C PRO A 60 -9.50 -26.36 -14.98
N GLY A 61 -9.11 -26.70 -16.22
CA GLY A 61 -8.11 -25.96 -16.97
C GLY A 61 -8.56 -24.54 -17.30
N SER A 62 -9.82 -24.39 -17.74
CA SER A 62 -10.41 -23.08 -17.99
C SER A 62 -10.47 -22.24 -16.71
N ILE A 63 -10.87 -22.85 -15.59
CA ILE A 63 -10.90 -22.17 -14.30
C ILE A 63 -9.50 -21.67 -13.92
N ALA A 64 -8.48 -22.53 -14.01
CA ALA A 64 -7.10 -22.14 -13.72
C ALA A 64 -6.64 -20.96 -14.59
N TYR A 65 -6.89 -21.03 -15.90
CA TYR A 65 -6.53 -19.96 -16.83
C TYR A 65 -7.20 -18.63 -16.46
N THR A 66 -8.53 -18.60 -16.28
CA THR A 66 -9.25 -17.37 -15.92
C THR A 66 -8.82 -16.82 -14.56
N THR A 67 -8.45 -17.70 -13.63
CA THR A 67 -7.92 -17.30 -12.32
C THR A 67 -6.57 -16.58 -12.47
N TYR A 68 -5.66 -17.13 -13.29
CA TYR A 68 -4.39 -16.47 -13.57
C TYR A 68 -4.54 -15.22 -14.41
N GLU A 69 -5.51 -15.16 -15.33
CA GLU A 69 -5.83 -13.95 -16.07
C GLU A 69 -6.23 -12.82 -15.12
N GLY A 70 -7.13 -13.09 -14.16
CA GLY A 70 -7.49 -12.11 -13.12
C GLY A 70 -6.29 -11.66 -12.26
N PHE A 71 -5.39 -12.59 -11.91
CA PHE A 71 -4.14 -12.26 -11.24
C PHE A 71 -3.26 -11.33 -12.10
N VAL A 72 -3.07 -11.66 -13.38
CA VAL A 72 -2.23 -10.87 -14.30
C VAL A 72 -2.79 -9.47 -14.49
N ASP A 73 -4.10 -9.32 -14.64
CA ASP A 73 -4.75 -8.02 -14.76
C ASP A 73 -4.55 -7.18 -13.49
N LYS A 74 -4.66 -7.80 -12.31
CA LYS A 74 -4.44 -7.10 -11.04
C LYS A 74 -2.96 -6.74 -10.86
N LEU A 75 -2.04 -7.67 -11.14
CA LEU A 75 -0.61 -7.41 -11.10
C LEU A 75 -0.23 -6.26 -12.02
N GLY A 76 -0.75 -6.26 -13.25
CA GLY A 76 -0.60 -5.18 -14.20
C GLY A 76 -1.00 -3.84 -13.58
N ARG A 77 -2.18 -3.71 -12.97
CA ARG A 77 -2.57 -2.47 -12.28
C ARG A 77 -1.65 -2.10 -11.12
N VAL A 78 -1.14 -3.09 -10.39
CA VAL A 78 -0.28 -2.84 -9.21
C VAL A 78 1.10 -2.33 -9.63
N THR A 79 1.65 -2.88 -10.72
CA THR A 79 2.93 -2.43 -11.30
C THR A 79 2.76 -1.29 -12.29
N GLU A 80 1.51 -0.81 -12.47
CA GLU A 80 1.05 0.02 -13.58
C GLU A 80 1.73 -0.37 -14.90
N GLU A 81 1.54 -1.67 -15.16
CA GLU A 81 1.87 -2.46 -16.34
C GLU A 81 3.34 -2.50 -16.75
N GLY A 82 4.21 -2.24 -15.79
CA GLY A 82 5.63 -2.54 -15.86
C GLY A 82 6.54 -1.34 -15.66
N ASP A 83 5.96 -0.15 -15.49
CA ASP A 83 6.70 1.11 -15.35
C ASP A 83 6.95 1.48 -13.87
N ASP A 84 6.15 0.97 -12.92
CA ASP A 84 6.39 1.19 -11.49
C ASP A 84 7.48 0.25 -10.96
N GLU A 85 8.74 0.70 -11.02
CA GLU A 85 9.89 -0.05 -10.50
C GLU A 85 9.78 -0.36 -9.01
N THR A 86 9.13 0.51 -8.21
CA THR A 86 8.96 0.26 -6.77
C THR A 86 8.06 -0.95 -6.53
N ALA A 87 6.92 -1.01 -7.23
CA ALA A 87 6.01 -2.14 -7.14
C ALA A 87 6.64 -3.44 -7.67
N LYS A 88 7.43 -3.35 -8.75
CA LYS A 88 8.14 -4.49 -9.35
C LYS A 88 9.16 -5.11 -8.42
N GLU A 89 10.07 -4.29 -7.89
CA GLU A 89 11.09 -4.75 -6.95
C GLU A 89 10.45 -5.31 -5.69
N PHE A 90 9.38 -4.67 -5.19
CA PHE A 90 8.65 -5.15 -4.03
C PHE A 90 8.00 -6.52 -4.28
N PHE A 91 7.30 -6.68 -5.40
CA PHE A 91 6.68 -7.96 -5.78
C PHE A 91 7.73 -9.07 -5.90
N ASN A 92 8.84 -8.81 -6.60
CA ASN A 92 9.92 -9.78 -6.78
C ASN A 92 10.63 -10.14 -5.46
N LYS A 93 10.75 -9.18 -4.53
CA LYS A 93 11.31 -9.41 -3.19
C LYS A 93 10.41 -10.33 -2.36
N VAL A 94 9.09 -10.11 -2.41
CA VAL A 94 8.11 -10.84 -1.60
C VAL A 94 7.81 -12.22 -2.21
N VAL A 95 7.58 -12.29 -3.52
CA VAL A 95 7.34 -13.55 -4.28
C VAL A 95 8.68 -14.14 -4.74
N SER A 96 9.57 -14.38 -3.78
CA SER A 96 10.97 -14.71 -4.02
C SER A 96 11.21 -16.03 -4.76
N THR A 97 10.27 -16.98 -4.71
CA THR A 97 10.38 -18.24 -5.46
C THR A 97 9.96 -18.09 -6.92
N ARG A 98 9.35 -16.94 -7.27
CA ARG A 98 8.77 -16.64 -8.59
C ARG A 98 7.70 -17.64 -9.03
N LYS A 99 7.01 -18.24 -8.06
CA LYS A 99 5.91 -19.18 -8.30
C LYS A 99 4.59 -18.56 -7.92
N ILE A 100 3.60 -18.82 -8.76
CA ILE A 100 2.22 -18.39 -8.58
C ILE A 100 1.35 -19.66 -8.68
N ASP A 101 0.76 -20.04 -7.56
CA ASP A 101 0.12 -21.35 -7.39
C ASP A 101 -1.39 -21.19 -7.18
N ILE A 102 -2.17 -22.17 -7.65
CA ILE A 102 -3.58 -22.32 -7.26
C ILE A 102 -3.70 -23.45 -6.24
N VAL A 103 -4.27 -23.15 -5.07
CA VAL A 103 -4.37 -24.08 -3.94
C VAL A 103 -5.81 -24.14 -3.44
N ILE A 104 -6.33 -25.37 -3.24
CA ILE A 104 -7.56 -25.58 -2.48
C ILE A 104 -7.21 -25.88 -1.03
N THR A 105 -7.72 -25.09 -0.08
CA THR A 105 -7.39 -25.22 1.35
C THR A 105 -8.52 -24.72 2.25
N GLU A 106 -8.67 -25.35 3.42
CA GLU A 106 -9.59 -24.89 4.48
C GLU A 106 -9.15 -23.56 5.11
N GLU A 107 -7.89 -23.16 4.91
CA GLU A 107 -7.34 -21.88 5.38
C GLU A 107 -7.78 -20.68 4.52
N CYS A 108 -8.53 -20.91 3.44
CA CYS A 108 -9.07 -19.85 2.60
C CYS A 108 -10.12 -19.05 3.39
N PRO A 109 -9.94 -17.73 3.61
CA PRO A 109 -10.81 -16.94 4.49
C PRO A 109 -12.23 -16.77 3.93
N SER A 110 -12.39 -16.91 2.60
CA SER A 110 -13.68 -16.83 1.90
C SER A 110 -13.82 -17.97 0.87
N SER A 111 -14.74 -17.90 -0.08
CA SER A 111 -14.80 -18.85 -1.21
C SER A 111 -13.51 -18.87 -2.04
N SER A 112 -12.86 -17.71 -2.17
CA SER A 112 -11.58 -17.51 -2.83
C SER A 112 -10.78 -16.41 -2.13
N GLY A 113 -9.48 -16.32 -2.42
CA GLY A 113 -8.60 -15.29 -1.89
C GLY A 113 -7.16 -15.48 -2.37
N CYS A 114 -6.24 -14.73 -1.80
CA CYS A 114 -4.82 -14.91 -2.08
C CYS A 114 -3.99 -14.76 -0.80
N ARG A 115 -2.74 -15.18 -0.86
CA ARG A 115 -1.71 -14.91 0.15
C ARG A 115 -0.33 -15.08 -0.46
N VAL A 116 0.70 -14.66 0.27
CA VAL A 116 2.07 -15.13 0.02
C VAL A 116 2.49 -16.05 1.15
N LYS A 117 3.01 -17.22 0.80
CA LYS A 117 3.49 -18.22 1.74
C LYS A 117 4.83 -18.77 1.27
N ASP A 118 5.85 -18.70 2.12
CA ASP A 118 7.20 -19.20 1.83
C ASP A 118 7.78 -18.68 0.50
N GLY A 119 7.45 -17.43 0.14
CA GLY A 119 7.88 -16.79 -1.10
C GLY A 119 7.09 -17.16 -2.36
N VAL A 120 6.06 -18.01 -2.23
CA VAL A 120 5.11 -18.37 -3.29
C VAL A 120 3.87 -17.49 -3.18
N PHE A 121 3.39 -16.94 -4.30
CA PHE A 121 2.07 -16.31 -4.34
C PHE A 121 1.00 -17.38 -4.54
N GLU A 122 0.15 -17.61 -3.55
CA GLU A 122 -0.91 -18.62 -3.62
C GLU A 122 -2.26 -17.95 -3.84
N ILE A 123 -2.96 -18.34 -4.91
CA ILE A 123 -4.38 -18.06 -5.14
C ILE A 123 -5.19 -19.21 -4.53
N LEU A 124 -6.01 -18.89 -3.56
CA LEU A 124 -6.68 -19.82 -2.68
C LEU A 124 -8.14 -20.03 -3.09
N TYR A 125 -8.60 -21.26 -2.94
CA TYR A 125 -10.02 -21.61 -2.94
C TYR A 125 -10.35 -22.45 -1.72
N LYS A 126 -11.56 -22.27 -1.19
CA LYS A 126 -12.11 -23.20 -0.22
C LYS A 126 -12.51 -24.52 -0.91
N PRO A 127 -12.45 -25.69 -0.25
CA PRO A 127 -12.96 -26.93 -0.82
C PRO A 127 -14.39 -26.78 -1.38
N GLY A 128 -14.60 -27.30 -2.59
CA GLY A 128 -15.84 -27.18 -3.34
C GLY A 128 -16.18 -25.79 -3.92
N SER A 129 -15.31 -24.79 -3.75
CA SER A 129 -15.51 -23.42 -4.27
C SER A 129 -14.63 -23.09 -5.48
N TYR A 130 -13.96 -24.10 -6.07
CA TYR A 130 -13.05 -23.88 -7.18
C TYR A 130 -13.76 -23.23 -8.37
N GLY A 131 -13.21 -22.12 -8.86
CA GLY A 131 -13.82 -21.33 -9.94
C GLY A 131 -14.88 -20.32 -9.51
N THR A 132 -15.25 -20.29 -8.23
CA THR A 132 -16.11 -19.23 -7.70
C THR A 132 -15.32 -17.93 -7.61
N ASN A 133 -15.80 -16.87 -8.25
CA ASN A 133 -15.18 -15.54 -8.19
C ASN A 133 -13.70 -15.54 -8.59
N SER A 134 -13.32 -16.32 -9.61
CA SER A 134 -11.92 -16.41 -10.08
C SER A 134 -11.27 -15.07 -10.41
N SER A 135 -12.04 -14.13 -10.97
CA SER A 135 -11.55 -12.79 -11.28
C SER A 135 -11.28 -11.90 -10.06
N TYR A 136 -11.84 -12.24 -8.90
CA TYR A 136 -11.75 -11.46 -7.66
C TYR A 136 -10.85 -12.12 -6.61
N ALA A 137 -10.31 -13.31 -6.90
CA ALA A 137 -9.51 -14.06 -5.95
C ALA A 137 -8.24 -13.30 -5.51
N THR A 138 -7.81 -12.31 -6.28
CA THR A 138 -6.60 -11.52 -6.04
C THR A 138 -6.88 -10.05 -5.76
N ASP A 139 -8.11 -9.66 -5.40
CA ASP A 139 -8.44 -8.25 -5.12
C ASP A 139 -7.57 -7.65 -4.00
N ASP A 140 -7.21 -8.49 -3.02
CA ASP A 140 -6.33 -8.16 -1.87
C ASP A 140 -4.82 -8.30 -2.18
N LEU A 141 -4.39 -8.37 -3.45
CA LEU A 141 -2.99 -8.63 -3.82
C LEU A 141 -1.97 -7.71 -3.11
N GLU A 142 -2.15 -6.38 -3.16
CA GLU A 142 -1.23 -5.44 -2.49
C GLU A 142 -1.20 -5.65 -0.98
N LYS A 143 -2.37 -5.88 -0.36
CA LYS A 143 -2.50 -6.10 1.08
C LYS A 143 -1.78 -7.38 1.52
N GLU A 144 -1.92 -8.47 0.78
CA GLU A 144 -1.25 -9.72 1.11
C GLU A 144 0.26 -9.69 0.82
N LEU A 145 0.70 -8.90 -0.17
CA LEU A 145 2.13 -8.60 -0.37
C LEU A 145 2.70 -7.85 0.84
N ASP A 146 2.03 -6.78 1.29
CA ASP A 146 2.46 -5.99 2.45
C ASP A 146 2.49 -6.79 3.75
N LYS A 147 1.49 -7.64 3.96
CA LYS A 147 1.43 -8.54 5.10
C LYS A 147 2.60 -9.54 5.11
N ALA A 148 2.91 -10.13 3.96
CA ALA A 148 4.04 -11.06 3.84
C ALA A 148 5.39 -10.34 3.98
N PHE A 149 5.51 -9.13 3.45
CA PHE A 149 6.67 -8.28 3.63
C PHE A 149 6.90 -7.95 5.12
N ALA A 150 5.86 -7.50 5.82
CA ALA A 150 5.92 -7.13 7.24
C ALA A 150 6.30 -8.31 8.15
N ALA A 151 5.98 -9.55 7.76
CA ALA A 151 6.34 -10.74 8.51
C ALA A 151 7.87 -10.96 8.63
N THR A 152 8.66 -10.42 7.69
CA THR A 152 10.13 -10.54 7.68
C THR A 152 10.86 -9.20 7.73
N ASN A 153 10.17 -8.08 7.49
CA ASN A 153 10.72 -6.71 7.42
C ASN A 153 9.93 -5.78 8.35
N LYS A 154 9.70 -6.18 9.60
CA LYS A 154 8.86 -5.44 10.54
C LYS A 154 9.36 -3.99 10.71
N GLY A 155 8.46 -3.03 10.53
CA GLY A 155 8.77 -1.60 10.65
C GLY A 155 9.35 -0.97 9.38
N GLU A 156 9.58 -1.74 8.31
CA GLU A 156 9.87 -1.17 6.98
C GLU A 156 8.58 -0.74 6.28
N LEU A 157 8.68 0.33 5.48
CA LEU A 157 7.54 0.95 4.82
C LEU A 157 6.88 0.00 3.79
N PRO A 158 5.56 -0.28 3.89
CA PRO A 158 4.83 -1.15 2.98
C PRO A 158 4.66 -0.50 1.59
N LEU A 159 4.36 -1.33 0.58
CA LEU A 159 4.14 -0.90 -0.80
C LEU A 159 2.97 0.07 -0.90
N ILE A 160 1.85 -0.20 -0.22
CA ILE A 160 0.68 0.70 -0.25
C ILE A 160 1.06 2.10 0.23
N ALA A 161 1.85 2.19 1.31
CA ALA A 161 2.31 3.49 1.83
C ALA A 161 3.28 4.19 0.87
N LYS A 162 4.23 3.44 0.27
CA LYS A 162 5.16 3.98 -0.72
C LYS A 162 4.43 4.60 -1.91
N LYS A 163 3.49 3.86 -2.50
CA LYS A 163 2.71 4.33 -3.65
C LYS A 163 1.82 5.51 -3.28
N GLY A 164 1.08 5.40 -2.18
CA GLY A 164 0.22 6.49 -1.69
C GLY A 164 1.02 7.78 -1.42
N PHE A 165 2.21 7.66 -0.82
CA PHE A 165 3.09 8.80 -0.57
C PHE A 165 3.60 9.44 -1.86
N GLN A 166 4.02 8.62 -2.84
CA GLN A 166 4.48 9.11 -4.13
C GLN A 166 3.39 9.88 -4.88
N VAL A 167 2.18 9.31 -4.96
CA VAL A 167 1.06 9.89 -5.72
C VAL A 167 0.48 11.12 -5.03
N ASP A 168 0.26 11.06 -3.71
CA ASP A 168 -0.50 12.10 -3.01
C ASP A 168 0.36 13.21 -2.42
N PHE A 169 1.63 12.96 -2.13
CA PHE A 169 2.53 13.99 -1.63
C PHE A 169 3.59 14.35 -2.66
N VAL A 170 4.45 13.42 -3.07
CA VAL A 170 5.63 13.74 -3.90
C VAL A 170 5.23 14.37 -5.23
N ALA A 171 4.24 13.81 -5.93
CA ALA A 171 3.77 14.35 -7.21
C ALA A 171 3.13 15.75 -7.11
N LYS A 172 2.61 16.11 -5.93
CA LYS A 172 1.90 17.39 -5.68
C LYS A 172 2.75 18.42 -4.93
N LYS A 173 3.89 18.00 -4.38
CA LYS A 173 4.78 18.78 -3.50
C LYS A 173 5.23 20.09 -4.14
N ALA A 174 5.68 20.06 -5.39
CA ALA A 174 6.23 21.23 -6.06
C ALA A 174 5.18 22.34 -6.27
N ASP A 175 3.93 21.97 -6.59
CA ASP A 175 2.84 22.93 -6.71
C ASP A 175 2.49 23.54 -5.34
N LEU A 176 2.45 22.73 -4.28
CA LEU A 176 2.19 23.21 -2.93
C LEU A 176 3.31 24.15 -2.43
N GLU A 177 4.58 23.81 -2.66
CA GLU A 177 5.74 24.67 -2.37
C GLU A 177 5.64 26.01 -3.08
N LYS A 178 5.23 26.00 -4.35
CA LYS A 178 5.01 27.22 -5.13
C LYS A 178 3.92 28.09 -4.51
N GLN A 179 2.75 27.52 -4.20
CA GLN A 179 1.65 28.27 -3.58
C GLN A 179 2.07 28.86 -2.22
N ILE A 180 2.80 28.11 -1.40
CA ILE A 180 3.31 28.62 -0.12
C ILE A 180 4.31 29.76 -0.36
N SER A 181 5.19 29.64 -1.35
CA SER A 181 6.16 30.68 -1.69
C SER A 181 5.48 31.99 -2.12
N GLU A 182 4.39 31.90 -2.88
CA GLU A 182 3.58 33.07 -3.27
C GLU A 182 3.00 33.78 -2.02
N GLU A 183 2.50 33.04 -1.04
CA GLU A 183 2.02 33.63 0.23
C GLU A 183 3.14 34.18 1.13
N LEU A 184 4.38 33.75 0.91
CA LEU A 184 5.59 34.21 1.60
C LEU A 184 6.38 35.25 0.78
N LEU A 185 5.71 36.02 -0.08
CA LEU A 185 6.32 37.09 -0.88
C LEU A 185 7.49 36.59 -1.72
N ASP A 186 7.26 35.49 -2.44
CA ASP A 186 8.21 34.80 -3.31
C ASP A 186 9.43 34.19 -2.60
N ASN A 187 9.39 34.06 -1.27
CA ASN A 187 10.40 33.31 -0.53
C ASN A 187 10.13 31.80 -0.65
N THR A 188 11.04 31.12 -1.37
CA THR A 188 10.96 29.67 -1.56
C THR A 188 11.14 28.91 -0.25
N VAL A 189 10.31 27.91 -0.03
CA VAL A 189 10.44 26.94 1.08
C VAL A 189 10.53 25.52 0.56
N THR A 190 11.09 24.62 1.37
CA THR A 190 11.10 23.18 1.11
C THR A 190 10.21 22.46 2.12
N LEU A 191 9.29 21.63 1.63
CA LEU A 191 8.50 20.73 2.45
C LEU A 191 9.28 19.43 2.68
N VAL A 192 9.38 18.98 3.92
CA VAL A 192 10.20 17.82 4.29
C VAL A 192 9.36 16.82 5.07
N VAL A 193 9.36 15.56 4.59
CA VAL A 193 8.67 14.44 5.24
C VAL A 193 9.50 13.19 5.07
N ASP A 194 9.65 12.44 6.15
CA ASP A 194 10.28 11.12 6.17
C ASP A 194 9.19 10.04 6.40
N PRO A 195 8.67 9.41 5.34
CA PRO A 195 7.60 8.42 5.46
C PRO A 195 8.03 7.17 6.26
N GLU A 196 9.31 6.82 6.23
CA GLU A 196 9.91 5.70 6.95
C GLU A 196 9.95 5.99 8.45
N ALA A 197 10.29 7.23 8.85
CA ALA A 197 10.18 7.65 10.24
C ALA A 197 8.73 7.64 10.75
N ILE A 198 7.77 8.10 9.93
CA ILE A 198 6.34 8.04 10.25
C ILE A 198 5.91 6.59 10.50
N TRP A 199 6.22 5.69 9.57
CA TRP A 199 5.81 4.30 9.66
C TRP A 199 6.43 3.56 10.84
N ARG A 200 7.73 3.77 11.07
CA ARG A 200 8.47 3.19 12.19
C ARG A 200 7.87 3.61 13.52
N LEU A 201 7.65 4.91 13.73
CA LEU A 201 7.06 5.38 14.99
C LEU A 201 5.62 4.86 15.18
N ALA A 202 4.82 4.81 14.12
CA ALA A 202 3.47 4.26 14.19
C ALA A 202 3.48 2.78 14.62
N ASN A 203 4.39 1.97 14.08
CA ASN A 203 4.55 0.56 14.48
C ASN A 203 5.05 0.43 15.92
N GLU A 204 6.04 1.23 16.32
CA GLU A 204 6.58 1.21 17.68
C GLU A 204 5.50 1.55 18.72
N GLU A 205 4.69 2.57 18.47
CA GLU A 205 3.58 2.94 19.35
C GLU A 205 2.46 1.89 19.31
N TYR A 206 2.12 1.36 18.14
CA TYR A 206 1.14 0.29 18.01
C TYR A 206 1.56 -0.93 18.83
N ASP A 207 2.82 -1.36 18.76
CA ASP A 207 3.36 -2.52 19.48
C ASP A 207 3.27 -2.38 21.01
N LYS A 208 3.30 -1.16 21.55
CA LYS A 208 3.17 -0.90 22.99
C LYS A 208 1.73 -1.07 23.49
N LEU A 209 0.73 -0.98 22.61
CA LEU A 209 -0.68 -1.08 22.97
C LEU A 209 -1.07 -2.52 23.33
N LYS A 210 -1.95 -2.67 24.32
CA LYS A 210 -2.59 -3.96 24.62
C LYS A 210 -3.57 -4.31 23.50
N ARG A 211 -3.92 -5.60 23.41
CA ARG A 211 -4.84 -6.11 22.37
C ARG A 211 -6.15 -5.33 22.24
N ASN A 212 -6.74 -4.91 23.37
CA ASN A 212 -7.99 -4.16 23.42
C ASN A 212 -7.83 -2.65 23.14
N GLU A 213 -6.60 -2.17 23.01
CA GLU A 213 -6.24 -0.77 22.73
C GLU A 213 -5.71 -0.61 21.29
N LYS A 214 -5.47 -1.72 20.56
CA LYS A 214 -4.90 -1.70 19.19
C LYS A 214 -5.71 -0.86 18.19
N SER A 215 -7.00 -0.63 18.44
CA SER A 215 -7.83 0.25 17.62
C SER A 215 -7.49 1.74 17.78
N ASP A 216 -6.72 2.13 18.80
CA ASP A 216 -6.31 3.51 19.03
C ASP A 216 -5.29 3.99 18.00
N ILE A 217 -4.62 3.07 17.28
CA ILE A 217 -3.73 3.37 16.16
C ILE A 217 -4.15 2.52 14.97
N ASP A 218 -4.65 3.18 13.93
CA ASP A 218 -5.06 2.55 12.68
C ASP A 218 -3.89 2.52 11.67
N LEU A 219 -3.07 1.46 11.74
CA LEU A 219 -1.95 1.25 10.82
C LEU A 219 -2.40 1.13 9.35
N GLU A 220 -3.62 0.65 9.09
CA GLU A 220 -4.15 0.55 7.72
C GLU A 220 -4.42 1.94 7.16
N SER A 221 -5.07 2.81 7.95
CA SER A 221 -5.30 4.21 7.57
C SER A 221 -4.00 4.99 7.43
N ILE A 222 -3.03 4.78 8.32
CA ILE A 222 -1.69 5.40 8.23
C ILE A 222 -1.00 5.00 6.93
N SER A 223 -0.99 3.69 6.61
CA SER A 223 -0.39 3.19 5.37
C SER A 223 -1.10 3.76 4.13
N ARG A 224 -2.43 3.66 4.07
CA ARG A 224 -3.20 4.04 2.88
C ARG A 224 -3.17 5.54 2.60
N ASN A 225 -3.20 6.36 3.66
CA ASN A 225 -3.36 7.81 3.54
C ASN A 225 -2.07 8.58 3.83
N MET A 226 -0.90 7.93 3.81
CA MET A 226 0.37 8.55 4.20
C MET A 226 0.65 9.86 3.46
N GLY A 227 0.58 9.81 2.12
CA GLY A 227 0.78 10.98 1.28
C GLY A 227 -0.30 12.04 1.46
N SER A 228 -1.57 11.65 1.46
CA SER A 228 -2.69 12.59 1.57
C SER A 228 -2.71 13.32 2.93
N ALA A 229 -2.30 12.64 4.00
CA ALA A 229 -2.15 13.26 5.31
C ALA A 229 -0.98 14.24 5.36
N ALA A 230 0.20 13.83 4.87
CA ALA A 230 1.36 14.72 4.78
C ALA A 230 1.01 16.00 3.98
N TYR A 231 0.38 15.84 2.82
CA TYR A 231 -0.14 16.96 2.03
C TYR A 231 -1.13 17.81 2.85
N GLY A 232 -2.10 17.19 3.52
CA GLY A 232 -3.11 17.90 4.30
C GLY A 232 -2.55 18.77 5.42
N TYR A 233 -1.46 18.37 6.09
CA TYR A 233 -0.82 19.20 7.11
C TYR A 233 -0.14 20.45 6.51
N PHE A 234 0.50 20.33 5.35
CA PHE A 234 1.08 21.49 4.67
C PHE A 234 0.04 22.37 3.99
N ASP A 235 -1.04 21.79 3.47
CA ASP A 235 -2.18 22.54 2.96
C ASP A 235 -2.86 23.34 4.09
N GLY A 236 -2.93 22.77 5.30
CA GLY A 236 -3.30 23.48 6.51
C GLY A 236 -2.41 24.69 6.79
N PHE A 237 -1.10 24.54 6.67
CA PHE A 237 -0.14 25.65 6.80
C PHE A 237 -0.39 26.74 5.75
N LEU A 238 -0.57 26.36 4.48
CA LEU A 238 -0.92 27.30 3.41
C LEU A 238 -2.22 28.06 3.72
N GLY A 239 -3.25 27.36 4.23
CA GLY A 239 -4.49 27.97 4.68
C GLY A 239 -4.28 29.00 5.79
N MET A 240 -3.41 28.70 6.76
CA MET A 240 -3.05 29.64 7.82
C MET A 240 -2.35 30.89 7.26
N LEU A 241 -1.39 30.74 6.34
CA LEU A 241 -0.73 31.89 5.71
C LEU A 241 -1.74 32.80 5.03
N ARG A 242 -2.64 32.24 4.22
CA ARG A 242 -3.72 32.98 3.54
C ARG A 242 -4.66 33.69 4.52
N TYR A 243 -4.96 33.06 5.64
CA TYR A 243 -5.94 33.58 6.59
C TYR A 243 -5.35 34.61 7.57
N LYS A 244 -4.11 34.40 8.02
CA LYS A 244 -3.50 35.18 9.11
C LYS A 244 -2.36 36.08 8.67
N PHE A 245 -1.43 35.57 7.86
CA PHE A 245 -0.33 36.40 7.37
C PHE A 245 -0.83 37.36 6.30
N LYS A 246 -1.66 36.89 5.36
CA LYS A 246 -2.23 37.70 4.27
C LYS A 246 -1.16 38.49 3.50
N GLN A 247 0.02 37.87 3.31
CA GLN A 247 1.17 38.51 2.69
C GLN A 247 1.62 39.81 3.39
N ASP A 248 1.37 39.97 4.69
CA ASP A 248 1.89 41.09 5.48
C ASP A 248 3.40 40.96 5.65
N ASP A 249 4.14 42.00 5.24
CA ASP A 249 5.61 42.01 5.23
C ASP A 249 6.21 41.67 6.60
N MET A 250 5.65 42.21 7.69
CA MET A 250 6.19 41.99 9.05
C MET A 250 5.96 40.55 9.51
N MET A 251 4.80 39.97 9.19
CA MET A 251 4.50 38.57 9.51
C MET A 251 5.42 37.62 8.73
N VAL A 252 5.63 37.89 7.45
CA VAL A 252 6.52 37.08 6.59
C VAL A 252 7.97 37.21 7.06
N GLU A 253 8.45 38.42 7.35
CA GLU A 253 9.80 38.66 7.87
C GLU A 253 10.02 37.90 9.19
N ALA A 254 9.12 38.05 10.16
CA ALA A 254 9.21 37.35 11.44
C ALA A 254 9.24 35.82 11.28
N PHE A 255 8.44 35.28 10.35
CA PHE A 255 8.48 33.85 10.03
C PHE A 255 9.82 33.41 9.44
N LEU A 256 10.37 34.19 8.52
CA LEU A 256 11.66 33.87 7.89
C LEU A 256 12.83 34.00 8.88
N GLU A 257 12.74 34.90 9.86
CA GLU A 257 13.69 34.99 10.98
C GLU A 257 13.62 33.76 11.90
N ALA A 258 12.41 33.26 12.20
CA ALA A 258 12.19 32.06 13.00
C ALA A 258 12.50 30.75 12.25
N CYS A 259 12.44 30.77 10.90
CA CYS A 259 12.68 29.65 10.01
C CYS A 259 13.75 29.97 8.94
N PRO A 260 15.00 30.28 9.33
CA PRO A 260 15.98 30.78 8.38
C PRO A 260 16.45 29.71 7.38
N LYS A 261 16.26 28.41 7.68
CA LYS A 261 16.50 27.33 6.72
C LYS A 261 15.42 27.24 5.63
N LYS A 262 14.27 27.89 5.81
CA LYS A 262 13.12 27.83 4.91
C LYS A 262 12.64 26.40 4.66
N GLU A 263 12.70 25.56 5.69
CA GLU A 263 12.19 24.19 5.65
C GLU A 263 10.98 24.06 6.57
N ILE A 264 9.97 23.36 6.09
CA ILE A 264 8.76 23.05 6.86
C ILE A 264 8.65 21.53 6.91
N HIS A 265 8.77 20.99 8.10
CA HIS A 265 8.82 19.55 8.34
C HIS A 265 7.46 19.07 8.82
N PHE A 266 7.02 17.90 8.35
CA PHE A 266 5.95 17.15 9.01
C PHE A 266 6.52 15.86 9.57
N LYS A 267 6.29 15.61 10.87
CA LYS A 267 6.72 14.38 11.56
C LYS A 267 5.67 13.88 12.53
N LEU A 268 5.64 12.56 12.73
CA LEU A 268 4.98 12.00 13.89
C LEU A 268 5.86 12.12 15.13
N VAL A 269 5.22 12.35 16.27
CA VAL A 269 5.82 12.33 17.60
C VAL A 269 4.94 11.50 18.54
N ARG A 270 5.47 11.16 19.72
CA ARG A 270 4.66 10.50 20.75
C ARG A 270 3.61 11.47 21.29
N LYS A 271 2.48 10.92 21.73
CA LYS A 271 1.33 11.71 22.19
C LYS A 271 1.67 12.65 23.35
N ASP A 272 2.56 12.25 24.25
CA ASP A 272 3.02 13.04 25.39
C ASP A 272 3.98 14.17 25.00
N GLU A 273 4.46 14.21 23.76
CA GLU A 273 5.30 15.29 23.23
C GLU A 273 4.50 16.41 22.55
N LEU A 274 3.20 16.21 22.35
CA LEU A 274 2.29 17.23 21.83
C LEU A 274 1.85 18.18 22.94
N SER A 275 1.81 19.48 22.64
CA SER A 275 1.27 20.52 23.52
C SER A 275 -0.25 20.62 23.46
N ARG A 276 -0.87 20.00 22.45
CA ARG A 276 -2.31 19.97 22.17
C ARG A 276 -2.78 18.54 21.94
N SER A 277 -4.10 18.34 21.95
CA SER A 277 -4.71 17.01 21.92
C SER A 277 -4.45 16.19 20.66
N TYR A 278 -4.32 16.85 19.49
CA TYR A 278 -4.28 16.17 18.18
C TYR A 278 -2.98 16.40 17.42
N ASN A 279 -2.53 17.65 17.41
CA ASN A 279 -1.43 18.12 16.60
C ASN A 279 -0.99 19.48 17.13
N ASP A 280 0.21 19.90 16.76
CA ASP A 280 0.71 21.25 17.00
C ASP A 280 1.83 21.59 16.01
N SER A 281 2.41 22.76 16.16
CA SER A 281 3.61 23.16 15.46
C SER A 281 4.55 23.92 16.39
N LYS A 282 5.84 23.90 16.07
CA LYS A 282 6.87 24.69 16.75
C LYS A 282 8.09 24.91 15.86
N PHE A 283 8.86 25.94 16.16
CA PHE A 283 10.18 26.12 15.59
C PHE A 283 11.19 25.28 16.37
N GLU A 284 11.95 24.45 15.66
CA GLU A 284 13.07 23.66 16.21
C GLU A 284 14.21 23.67 15.19
N ASP A 285 15.44 23.84 15.65
CA ASP A 285 16.64 23.76 14.79
C ASP A 285 16.51 24.57 13.49
N ASP A 286 16.01 25.80 13.60
CA ASP A 286 15.83 26.77 12.50
C ASP A 286 14.80 26.37 11.43
N VAL A 287 13.90 25.42 11.73
CA VAL A 287 12.81 24.98 10.84
C VAL A 287 11.45 25.06 11.53
N LEU A 288 10.36 25.20 10.76
CA LEU A 288 9.02 24.97 11.29
C LEU A 288 8.73 23.47 11.27
N VAL A 289 8.32 22.90 12.40
CA VAL A 289 7.93 21.50 12.50
C VAL A 289 6.46 21.36 12.85
N ILE A 290 5.68 20.82 11.92
CA ILE A 290 4.29 20.42 12.10
C ILE A 290 4.26 18.98 12.63
N ARG A 291 3.50 18.75 13.69
CA ARG A 291 3.54 17.48 14.44
C ARG A 291 2.16 16.92 14.66
N ALA A 292 2.05 15.60 14.59
CA ALA A 292 0.89 14.83 15.02
C ALA A 292 1.37 13.56 15.75
N CYS A 293 0.45 12.78 16.30
CA CYS A 293 0.76 11.46 16.86
C CYS A 293 0.00 10.35 16.14
N PRO A 294 0.45 9.09 16.20
CA PRO A 294 -0.23 7.97 15.54
C PRO A 294 -1.71 7.84 15.91
N GLN A 295 -2.10 8.19 17.14
CA GLN A 295 -3.47 8.08 17.65
C GLN A 295 -4.43 9.14 17.08
N THR A 296 -3.88 10.21 16.52
CA THR A 296 -4.64 11.35 15.98
C THR A 296 -4.26 11.61 14.52
N TRP A 297 -3.76 10.57 13.86
CA TRP A 297 -3.34 10.58 12.47
C TRP A 297 -4.40 11.22 11.58
N TYR A 298 -3.96 12.14 10.73
CA TYR A 298 -4.79 12.78 9.71
C TYR A 298 -6.05 13.47 10.25
N THR A 299 -6.04 13.88 11.52
CA THR A 299 -7.15 14.58 12.17
C THR A 299 -6.83 16.07 12.27
N ASN A 300 -7.78 16.91 11.87
CA ASN A 300 -7.73 18.38 12.01
C ASN A 300 -6.41 18.98 11.52
N CYS A 301 -5.98 18.64 10.31
CA CYS A 301 -4.67 19.03 9.79
C CYS A 301 -4.45 20.55 9.76
N SER A 302 -5.50 21.34 9.47
CA SER A 302 -5.47 22.80 9.53
C SER A 302 -5.07 23.32 10.92
N ASP A 303 -5.60 22.69 11.96
CA ASP A 303 -5.45 23.15 13.34
C ASP A 303 -4.00 23.08 13.82
N ALA A 304 -3.16 22.28 13.16
CA ALA A 304 -1.75 22.06 13.54
C ALA A 304 -0.93 23.35 13.43
N THR A 305 -1.32 24.25 12.54
CA THR A 305 -0.60 25.51 12.27
C THR A 305 -1.40 26.76 12.64
N ASP A 306 -2.63 26.63 13.14
CA ASP A 306 -3.52 27.75 13.45
C ASP A 306 -2.97 28.78 14.45
N GLU A 307 -1.90 28.46 15.18
CA GLU A 307 -1.30 29.34 16.18
C GLU A 307 0.16 29.69 15.88
N VAL A 308 0.64 29.46 14.65
CA VAL A 308 2.04 29.77 14.26
C VAL A 308 2.40 31.23 14.54
N GLU A 309 1.47 32.17 14.36
CA GLU A 309 1.72 33.59 14.65
C GLU A 309 2.04 33.89 16.12
N LYS A 310 1.65 33.00 17.05
CA LYS A 310 1.94 33.15 18.48
C LYS A 310 3.33 32.62 18.85
N LEU A 311 4.00 31.96 17.90
CA LEU A 311 5.32 31.35 18.07
C LEU A 311 6.45 32.21 17.49
N LEU A 312 6.10 33.29 16.77
CA LEU A 312 6.98 34.31 16.22
C LEU A 312 7.20 35.42 17.26
#